data_AF-A0A9P7NF91-F1
#
_entry.id   AF-A0A9P7NF91-F1
#
_cell.length_a   1.000
_cell.length_b   1.000
_cell.length_c   1.000
_cell.angle_alpha   90.00
_cell.angle_beta   90.00
_cell.angle_gamma   90.00
#
_symmetry.space_group_name_H-M   'P 1'
#
loop_
_entity.id
_entity.type
_entity.pdbx_description
1 polymer ?
#
loop_
_entity_poly.entity_id
_entity_poly.type
_entity_poly.pdbx_seq_one_letter_code
_entity_poly.pdbx_strand_id
1 'polypeptide(L)'
;MSFSAASLPPSTDLTSTFNALLSERGATPASGKVALDFDTLDGFVKEAYRINSHITSLHRKLKDVRQAYLSTAQPRRIPGHNSAAGRPQVLTDREREDVDVSAKQMIRELNASIRGLDDAEQLRRETESAVVRKKFASGLGALTSWASGDSASAGKTAEHLEAEAKGQQTGIHRDGVLWFLRQKLELCCRTQQDMMETRLNREIERTRGLLLPPAGDFADFPLTSERGPRASTSVSASDNNNHGHDDHQNNDNGASVTEGLTQEQIQMFEEDNQEMIKQYESTLEKVRVAERSLVEISELQSLLVNNLAIQSAHIEQLVSDSLSTTDNVSGGNKELKKATQRPSAARYTFFAASGLCAFLVIWDLIL
;
A
#
# COMPACT_ATOMS: atom_id res chain seq x y z
N MET A 1 4.16 -36.06 -41.75
CA MET A 1 2.98 -35.22 -41.49
C MET A 1 3.46 -33.93 -40.87
N SER A 2 3.22 -32.80 -41.54
CA SER A 2 3.72 -31.48 -41.17
C SER A 2 3.01 -30.97 -39.91
N PHE A 3 3.76 -30.75 -38.82
CA PHE A 3 3.24 -29.98 -37.69
C PHE A 3 3.25 -28.50 -38.09
N SER A 4 2.06 -27.98 -38.40
CA SER A 4 1.85 -26.56 -38.58
C SER A 4 2.03 -25.89 -37.22
N ALA A 5 3.13 -25.16 -37.04
CA ALA A 5 3.39 -24.35 -35.86
C ALA A 5 2.52 -23.09 -35.94
N ALA A 6 1.24 -23.24 -35.61
CA ALA A 6 0.37 -22.10 -35.35
C ALA A 6 0.80 -21.46 -34.02
N SER A 7 1.40 -20.27 -34.09
CA SER A 7 1.72 -19.46 -32.92
C SER A 7 0.42 -19.01 -32.25
N LEU A 8 0.03 -19.68 -31.17
CA LEU A 8 -1.12 -19.30 -30.36
C LEU A 8 -0.73 -18.17 -29.39
N PRO A 9 -1.60 -17.17 -29.16
CA PRO A 9 -1.35 -16.10 -28.20
C PRO A 9 -1.32 -16.65 -26.75
N PRO A 10 -0.62 -15.96 -25.82
CA PRO A 10 -0.34 -16.43 -24.46
C PRO A 10 -1.56 -16.54 -23.52
N SER A 11 -2.80 -16.43 -24.04
CA SER A 11 -4.04 -16.39 -23.27
C SER A 11 -4.96 -17.61 -23.43
N THR A 12 -4.52 -18.65 -24.16
CA THR A 12 -5.33 -19.87 -24.32
C THR A 12 -5.01 -20.88 -23.20
N ASP A 13 -6.04 -21.33 -22.49
CA ASP A 13 -5.91 -22.36 -21.46
C ASP A 13 -5.63 -23.72 -22.12
N LEU A 14 -4.34 -24.07 -22.24
CA LEU A 14 -3.85 -25.31 -22.84
C LEU A 14 -3.92 -26.51 -21.88
N THR A 15 -4.55 -26.36 -20.71
CA THR A 15 -4.61 -27.43 -19.70
C THR A 15 -5.30 -28.68 -20.24
N SER A 16 -6.31 -28.53 -21.10
CA SER A 16 -7.03 -29.66 -21.70
C SER A 16 -6.19 -30.42 -22.73
N THR A 17 -5.45 -29.72 -23.60
CA THR A 17 -4.56 -30.34 -24.58
C THR A 17 -3.35 -30.98 -23.91
N PHE A 18 -2.81 -30.34 -22.87
CA PHE A 18 -1.75 -30.92 -22.04
C PHE A 18 -2.21 -32.18 -21.30
N ASN A 19 -3.43 -32.18 -20.74
CA ASN A 19 -3.99 -33.36 -20.07
C ASN A 19 -4.26 -34.53 -21.02
N ALA A 20 -4.67 -34.23 -22.27
CA ALA A 20 -4.79 -35.25 -23.30
C ALA A 20 -3.43 -35.92 -23.59
N LEU A 21 -2.37 -35.12 -23.75
CA LEU A 21 -1.01 -35.63 -23.97
C LEU A 21 -0.46 -36.40 -22.75
N LEU A 22 -0.78 -35.98 -21.53
CA LEU A 22 -0.42 -36.71 -20.31
C LEU A 22 -1.10 -38.07 -20.23
N SER A 23 -2.39 -38.13 -20.58
CA SER A 23 -3.14 -39.39 -20.58
C SER A 23 -2.61 -40.39 -21.62
N GLU A 24 -2.17 -39.90 -22.79
CA GLU A 24 -1.55 -40.71 -23.84
C GLU A 24 -0.20 -41.31 -23.40
N ARG A 25 0.49 -40.63 -22.47
CA ARG A 25 1.76 -41.09 -21.87
C ARG A 25 1.57 -41.88 -20.57
N GLY A 26 0.32 -42.17 -20.18
CA GLY A 26 0.00 -42.89 -18.94
C GLY A 26 0.28 -42.11 -17.66
N ALA A 27 0.41 -40.78 -17.75
CA ALA A 27 0.62 -39.90 -16.61
C ALA A 27 -0.72 -39.36 -16.07
N THR A 28 -0.76 -39.03 -14.78
CA THR A 28 -1.94 -38.42 -14.16
C THR A 28 -2.24 -37.05 -14.77
N PRO A 29 -3.51 -36.71 -15.05
CA PRO A 29 -3.87 -35.41 -15.59
C PRO A 29 -3.45 -34.29 -14.63
N ALA A 30 -2.89 -33.20 -15.16
CA ALA A 30 -2.64 -31.98 -14.42
C ALA A 30 -3.99 -31.38 -14.03
N SER A 31 -4.36 -31.55 -12.76
CA SER A 31 -5.59 -31.00 -12.21
C SER A 31 -5.57 -29.47 -12.36
N GLY A 32 -6.48 -28.95 -13.21
CA GLY A 32 -6.76 -27.53 -13.30
C GLY A 32 -7.25 -27.00 -11.96
N LYS A 33 -6.78 -25.79 -11.60
CA LYS A 33 -7.07 -25.05 -10.35
C LYS A 33 -7.38 -25.97 -9.18
N VAL A 34 -6.35 -26.57 -8.60
CA VAL A 34 -6.42 -27.10 -7.23
C VAL A 34 -7.01 -25.97 -6.38
N ALA A 35 -8.24 -26.15 -5.90
CA ALA A 35 -8.77 -25.29 -4.86
C ALA A 35 -7.74 -25.35 -3.73
N LEU A 36 -7.01 -24.26 -3.53
CA LEU A 36 -5.93 -24.20 -2.55
C LEU A 36 -6.52 -24.60 -1.22
N ASP A 37 -6.20 -25.80 -0.75
CA ASP A 37 -6.75 -26.34 0.48
C ASP A 37 -6.09 -25.58 1.63
N PHE A 38 -6.81 -24.60 2.18
CA PHE A 38 -6.34 -23.73 3.24
C PHE A 38 -5.90 -24.52 4.47
N ASP A 39 -6.34 -25.77 4.66
CA ASP A 39 -5.89 -26.61 5.76
C ASP A 39 -4.47 -27.13 5.56
N THR A 40 -4.04 -27.33 4.31
CA THR A 40 -2.67 -27.75 3.93
C THR A 40 -1.66 -26.61 3.86
N LEU A 41 -2.14 -25.35 3.84
CA LEU A 41 -1.26 -24.19 3.78
C LEU A 41 -0.42 -24.05 5.06
N ASP A 42 0.82 -23.61 4.89
CA ASP A 42 1.70 -23.25 6.00
C ASP A 42 1.10 -22.09 6.83
N GLY A 43 1.33 -22.10 8.15
CA GLY A 43 0.74 -21.14 9.09
C GLY A 43 1.03 -19.69 8.72
N PHE A 44 2.23 -19.41 8.20
CA PHE A 44 2.61 -18.09 7.68
C PHE A 44 1.68 -17.63 6.54
N VAL A 45 1.41 -18.53 5.58
CA VAL A 45 0.63 -18.19 4.38
C VAL A 45 -0.84 -17.99 4.76
N LYS A 46 -1.38 -18.77 5.70
CA LYS A 46 -2.75 -18.57 6.21
C LYS A 46 -2.92 -17.19 6.84
N GLU A 47 -1.98 -16.79 7.71
CA GLU A 47 -2.01 -15.46 8.33
C GLU A 47 -1.84 -14.34 7.28
N ALA A 48 -0.95 -14.51 6.30
CA ALA A 48 -0.81 -13.55 5.20
C ALA A 48 -2.12 -13.35 4.41
N TYR A 49 -2.85 -14.44 4.11
CA TYR A 49 -4.16 -14.35 3.46
C TYR A 49 -5.20 -13.65 4.34
N ARG A 50 -5.21 -13.94 5.65
CA ARG A 50 -6.08 -13.29 6.61
C ARG A 50 -5.84 -11.78 6.64
N ILE A 51 -4.58 -11.35 6.76
CA ILE A 51 -4.19 -9.94 6.72
C ILE A 51 -4.61 -9.29 5.40
N ASN A 52 -4.33 -9.92 4.25
CA ASN A 52 -4.72 -9.39 2.94
C ASN A 52 -6.25 -9.25 2.79
N SER A 53 -7.03 -10.18 3.37
CA SER A 53 -8.49 -10.09 3.37
C SER A 53 -8.98 -8.88 4.15
N HIS A 54 -8.38 -8.60 5.31
CA HIS A 54 -8.69 -7.44 6.14
C HIS A 54 -8.27 -6.13 5.48
N ILE A 55 -7.07 -6.04 4.89
CA ILE A 55 -6.62 -4.88 4.10
C ILE A 55 -7.60 -4.61 2.94
N THR A 56 -7.99 -5.66 2.21
CA THR A 56 -8.90 -5.51 1.07
C THR A 56 -10.30 -5.07 1.52
N SER A 57 -10.79 -5.60 2.65
CA SER A 57 -12.06 -5.17 3.22
C SER A 57 -12.03 -3.72 3.67
N LEU A 58 -10.94 -3.28 4.31
CA LEU A 58 -10.74 -1.89 4.72
C LEU A 58 -10.74 -0.97 3.50
N HIS A 59 -9.96 -1.30 2.47
CA HIS A 59 -9.88 -0.50 1.25
C HIS A 59 -11.23 -0.33 0.56
N ARG A 60 -12.03 -1.41 0.49
CA ARG A 60 -13.40 -1.34 -0.06
C ARG A 60 -14.28 -0.41 0.77
N LYS A 61 -14.30 -0.57 2.09
CA LYS A 61 -15.08 0.30 2.99
C LYS A 61 -14.68 1.78 2.84
N LEU A 62 -13.38 2.08 2.78
CA LEU A 62 -12.90 3.45 2.57
C LEU A 62 -13.36 4.02 1.22
N LYS A 63 -13.31 3.22 0.14
CA LYS A 63 -13.81 3.65 -1.18
C LYS A 63 -15.31 3.90 -1.20
N ASP A 64 -16.09 3.02 -0.57
CA ASP A 64 -17.55 3.13 -0.53
C ASP A 64 -17.97 4.37 0.28
N VAL A 65 -17.29 4.61 1.41
CA VAL A 65 -17.55 5.75 2.29
C VAL A 65 -17.01 7.07 1.71
N ARG A 66 -15.99 7.05 0.85
CA ARG A 66 -15.33 8.25 0.29
C ARG A 66 -16.31 9.27 -0.25
N GLN A 67 -17.29 8.85 -1.06
CA GLN A 67 -18.24 9.79 -1.64
C GLN A 67 -19.14 10.44 -0.59
N ALA A 68 -19.67 9.64 0.33
CA ALA A 68 -20.53 10.13 1.42
C ALA A 68 -19.75 11.02 2.41
N TYR A 69 -18.48 10.70 2.67
CA TYR A 69 -17.58 11.41 3.57
C TYR A 69 -17.18 12.77 3.00
N LEU A 70 -16.88 12.83 1.71
CA LEU A 70 -16.52 14.07 1.01
C LEU A 70 -17.74 14.89 0.58
N SER A 71 -18.96 14.38 0.69
CA SER A 71 -20.14 15.18 0.36
C SER A 71 -20.44 16.18 1.47
N THR A 72 -20.21 17.47 1.21
CA THR A 72 -20.62 18.58 2.10
C THR A 72 -21.97 19.18 1.69
N ALA A 73 -22.61 18.65 0.65
CA ALA A 73 -23.88 19.16 0.16
C ALA A 73 -24.97 18.88 1.20
N GLN A 74 -25.58 19.94 1.75
CA GLN A 74 -26.79 19.76 2.55
C GLN A 74 -27.84 19.02 1.72
N PRO A 75 -28.56 18.03 2.28
CA PRO A 75 -29.58 17.33 1.54
C PRO A 75 -30.64 18.34 1.12
N ARG A 76 -30.72 18.66 -0.18
CA ARG A 76 -31.87 19.38 -0.73
C ARG A 76 -33.08 18.50 -0.48
N ARG A 77 -33.83 18.80 0.58
CA ARG A 77 -35.15 18.22 0.83
C ARG A 77 -36.07 18.76 -0.26
N ILE A 78 -36.11 18.06 -1.39
CA ILE A 78 -37.16 18.25 -2.38
C ILE A 78 -38.41 17.56 -1.80
N PRO A 79 -39.46 18.30 -1.42
CA PRO A 79 -40.70 17.69 -0.94
C PRO A 79 -41.36 16.97 -2.12
N GLY A 80 -41.70 15.69 -1.97
CA GLY A 80 -42.57 14.98 -2.92
C GLY A 80 -41.95 13.91 -3.82
N HIS A 81 -40.72 13.45 -3.57
CA HIS A 81 -40.18 12.26 -4.27
C HIS A 81 -39.89 11.11 -3.30
N ASN A 82 -40.85 10.17 -3.24
CA ASN A 82 -40.62 8.83 -2.71
C ASN A 82 -39.70 8.08 -3.69
N SER A 83 -38.40 8.09 -3.41
CA SER A 83 -37.46 7.22 -4.11
C SER A 83 -36.65 6.45 -3.08
N ALA A 84 -37.21 5.29 -2.71
CA ALA A 84 -36.50 4.19 -2.08
C ALA A 84 -35.58 3.54 -3.14
N ALA A 85 -34.34 4.01 -3.22
CA ALA A 85 -33.13 3.28 -3.64
C ALA A 85 -32.01 4.28 -3.99
N GLY A 86 -30.98 4.36 -3.14
CA GLY A 86 -29.67 4.88 -3.54
C GLY A 86 -29.43 6.39 -3.46
N ARG A 87 -30.08 7.14 -2.56
CA ARG A 87 -29.59 8.50 -2.25
C ARG A 87 -28.25 8.39 -1.52
N PRO A 88 -27.19 9.13 -1.94
CA PRO A 88 -25.96 9.21 -1.17
C PRO A 88 -26.29 9.86 0.16
N GLN A 89 -26.36 9.02 1.20
CA GLN A 89 -26.62 9.45 2.56
C GLN A 89 -25.40 10.26 3.00
N VAL A 90 -25.60 11.57 3.19
CA VAL A 90 -24.56 12.47 3.68
C VAL A 90 -24.23 12.04 5.10
N LEU A 91 -22.99 11.63 5.34
CA LEU A 91 -22.53 11.28 6.68
C LEU A 91 -22.50 12.54 7.55
N THR A 92 -23.03 12.44 8.76
CA THR A 92 -22.90 13.48 9.79
C THR A 92 -21.44 13.65 10.22
N ASP A 93 -21.10 14.82 10.78
CA ASP A 93 -19.75 15.07 11.31
C ASP A 93 -19.30 13.99 12.32
N ARG A 94 -20.24 13.47 13.12
CA ARG A 94 -20.00 12.40 14.10
C ARG A 94 -19.64 11.08 13.42
N GLU A 95 -20.42 10.68 12.41
CA GLU A 95 -20.17 9.43 11.67
C GLU A 95 -18.87 9.50 10.86
N ARG A 96 -18.49 10.69 10.37
CA ARG A 96 -17.18 10.90 9.71
C ARG A 96 -16.02 10.67 10.67
N GLU A 97 -16.11 11.22 11.88
CA GLU A 97 -15.10 11.00 12.91
C GLU A 97 -15.01 9.53 13.32
N ASP A 98 -16.15 8.85 13.45
CA ASP A 98 -16.18 7.42 13.77
C ASP A 98 -15.52 6.58 12.65
N VAL A 99 -15.72 6.95 11.38
CA VAL A 99 -15.01 6.35 10.24
C VAL A 99 -13.49 6.58 10.34
N ASP A 100 -13.06 7.80 10.66
CA ASP A 100 -11.64 8.15 10.77
C ASP A 100 -10.96 7.39 11.91
N VAL A 101 -11.61 7.32 13.08
CA VAL A 101 -11.13 6.55 14.25
C VAL A 101 -11.06 5.05 13.93
N SER A 102 -12.13 4.50 13.35
CA SER A 102 -12.20 3.08 12.98
C SER A 102 -11.13 2.70 11.95
N ALA A 103 -10.94 3.54 10.93
CA ALA A 103 -9.92 3.34 9.90
C ALA A 103 -8.51 3.36 10.50
N LYS A 104 -8.19 4.34 11.36
CA LYS A 104 -6.89 4.39 12.05
C LYS A 104 -6.64 3.15 12.90
N GLN A 105 -7.64 2.71 13.66
CA GLN A 105 -7.51 1.52 14.49
C GLN A 105 -7.20 0.29 13.64
N MET A 106 -7.94 0.08 12.55
CA MET A 106 -7.69 -1.02 11.63
C MET A 106 -6.30 -0.93 10.98
N ILE A 107 -5.85 0.26 10.57
CA ILE A 107 -4.50 0.43 10.00
C ILE A 107 -3.41 0.08 11.01
N ARG A 108 -3.54 0.49 12.28
CA ARG A 108 -2.58 0.16 13.33
C ARG A 108 -2.55 -1.33 13.64
N GLU A 109 -3.73 -1.95 13.73
CA GLU A 109 -3.86 -3.39 13.93
C GLU A 109 -3.23 -4.16 12.78
N LEU A 110 -3.51 -3.76 11.53
CA LEU A 110 -2.90 -4.36 10.35
C LEU A 110 -1.39 -4.18 10.33
N ASN A 111 -0.88 -3.00 10.67
CA ASN A 111 0.56 -2.74 10.78
C ASN A 111 1.21 -3.65 11.83
N ALA A 112 0.60 -3.77 13.01
CA ALA A 112 1.07 -4.66 14.08
C ALA A 112 1.04 -6.13 13.65
N SER A 113 0.00 -6.57 12.94
CA SER A 113 -0.09 -7.94 12.43
C SER A 113 0.99 -8.25 11.38
N ILE A 114 1.32 -7.30 10.50
CA ILE A 114 2.40 -7.44 9.52
C ILE A 114 3.76 -7.48 10.22
N ARG A 115 3.97 -6.65 11.26
CA ARG A 115 5.21 -6.69 12.06
C ARG A 115 5.36 -8.02 12.79
N GLY A 116 4.31 -8.51 13.44
CA GLY A 116 4.34 -9.82 14.09
C GLY A 116 4.61 -10.97 13.11
N LEU A 117 4.11 -10.87 11.87
CA LEU A 117 4.39 -11.84 10.82
C LEU A 117 5.86 -11.78 10.34
N ASP A 118 6.44 -10.58 10.27
CA ASP A 118 7.86 -10.36 9.94
C ASP A 118 8.78 -10.88 11.06
N ASP A 119 8.48 -10.58 12.32
CA ASP A 119 9.24 -11.09 13.48
C ASP A 119 9.23 -12.62 13.53
N ALA A 120 8.07 -13.25 13.25
CA ALA A 120 7.95 -14.70 13.18
C ALA A 120 8.78 -15.30 12.02
N GLU A 121 8.91 -14.57 10.91
CA GLU A 121 9.72 -14.97 9.76
C GLU A 121 11.21 -14.88 10.10
N GLN A 122 11.64 -13.80 10.74
CA GLN A 122 13.03 -13.62 11.20
C GLN A 122 13.44 -14.71 12.19
N LEU A 123 12.60 -15.02 13.19
CA LEU A 123 12.85 -16.12 14.11
C LEU A 123 12.99 -17.48 13.39
N ARG A 124 12.19 -17.70 12.34
CA ARG A 124 12.31 -18.90 11.51
C ARG A 124 13.64 -18.92 10.73
N ARG A 125 14.09 -17.79 10.17
CA ARG A 125 15.42 -17.70 9.51
C ARG A 125 16.57 -17.97 10.48
N GLU A 126 16.51 -17.40 11.67
CA GLU A 126 17.52 -17.60 12.70
C GLU A 126 17.56 -19.05 13.19
N THR A 127 16.40 -19.65 13.44
CA THR A 127 16.32 -21.06 13.85
C THR A 127 16.79 -22.00 12.75
N GLU A 128 16.42 -21.78 11.49
CA GLU A 128 16.88 -22.60 10.37
C GLU A 128 18.39 -22.48 10.16
N SER A 129 18.92 -21.26 10.16
CA SER A 129 20.38 -21.06 10.02
C SER A 129 21.15 -21.65 11.20
N ALA A 130 20.62 -21.57 12.43
CA ALA A 130 21.22 -22.21 13.61
C ALA A 130 21.14 -23.74 13.55
N VAL A 131 20.03 -24.31 13.07
CA VAL A 131 19.86 -25.76 12.91
C VAL A 131 20.79 -26.29 11.82
N VAL A 132 20.86 -25.63 10.67
CA VAL A 132 21.80 -25.97 9.59
C VAL A 132 23.23 -25.90 10.13
N ARG A 133 23.60 -24.81 10.79
CA ARG A 133 24.94 -24.67 11.41
C ARG A 133 25.25 -25.81 12.38
N LYS A 134 24.33 -26.19 13.27
CA LYS A 134 24.53 -27.29 14.22
C LYS A 134 24.63 -28.65 13.54
N LYS A 135 23.74 -28.96 12.61
CA LYS A 135 23.70 -30.25 11.89
C LYS A 135 25.01 -30.52 11.14
N PHE A 136 25.55 -29.48 10.50
CA PHE A 136 26.73 -29.64 9.65
C PHE A 136 28.05 -29.27 10.34
N ALA A 137 28.03 -28.55 11.47
CA ALA A 137 29.21 -28.40 12.33
C ALA A 137 29.48 -29.62 13.23
N SER A 138 28.44 -30.41 13.57
CA SER A 138 28.54 -31.48 14.58
C SER A 138 29.00 -32.83 14.04
N GLY A 139 29.05 -33.07 12.73
CA GLY A 139 29.39 -34.38 12.17
C GLY A 139 30.52 -34.30 11.17
N LEU A 140 31.75 -34.69 11.57
CA LEU A 140 32.96 -35.00 10.76
C LEU A 140 33.39 -34.04 9.62
N GLY A 141 32.60 -33.04 9.24
CA GLY A 141 32.78 -32.16 8.09
C GLY A 141 33.94 -31.18 8.28
N ALA A 142 34.15 -30.73 9.52
CA ALA A 142 35.28 -29.90 9.90
C ALA A 142 36.63 -30.66 9.77
N LEU A 143 36.63 -31.99 9.89
CA LEU A 143 37.81 -32.84 9.70
C LEU A 143 38.01 -33.30 8.25
N THR A 144 37.08 -33.02 7.34
CA THR A 144 37.29 -33.21 5.90
C THR A 144 37.75 -31.92 5.22
N SER A 145 37.32 -30.73 5.70
CA SER A 145 37.70 -29.45 5.08
C SER A 145 39.17 -29.07 5.28
N TRP A 146 39.82 -29.54 6.36
CA TRP A 146 41.26 -29.30 6.57
C TRP A 146 42.18 -30.23 5.75
N ALA A 147 41.66 -31.37 5.27
CA ALA A 147 42.45 -32.41 4.61
C ALA A 147 42.45 -32.30 3.07
N SER A 148 41.50 -31.58 2.49
CA SER A 148 41.40 -31.40 1.03
C SER A 148 42.17 -30.21 0.47
N GLY A 149 42.79 -29.37 1.32
CA GLY A 149 43.66 -28.27 0.86
C GLY A 149 43.00 -27.23 -0.05
N ASP A 150 41.66 -27.21 -0.10
CA ASP A 150 40.89 -26.39 -1.03
C ASP A 150 40.09 -25.34 -0.25
N SER A 151 40.19 -24.09 -0.69
CA SER A 151 39.80 -22.91 0.08
C SER A 151 38.30 -22.88 0.36
N ALA A 152 37.91 -23.06 1.62
CA ALA A 152 36.69 -22.58 2.31
C ALA A 152 35.28 -22.78 1.67
N SER A 153 35.12 -23.26 0.44
CA SER A 153 33.84 -23.33 -0.27
C SER A 153 33.49 -24.70 -0.84
N ALA A 154 34.49 -25.57 -1.10
CA ALA A 154 34.30 -26.87 -1.73
C ALA A 154 33.81 -27.99 -0.78
N GLY A 155 33.74 -27.72 0.52
CA GLY A 155 33.38 -28.70 1.55
C GLY A 155 31.93 -28.68 2.01
N LYS A 156 31.03 -27.89 1.41
CA LYS A 156 29.59 -28.00 1.70
C LYS A 156 29.08 -29.29 1.03
N THR A 157 28.66 -30.27 1.82
CA THR A 157 27.96 -31.46 1.33
C THR A 157 26.82 -31.03 0.39
N ALA A 158 26.63 -31.73 -0.73
CA ALA A 158 25.57 -31.40 -1.70
C ALA A 158 24.18 -31.27 -1.02
N GLU A 159 23.94 -32.10 0.00
CA GLU A 159 22.75 -32.06 0.86
C GLU A 159 22.62 -30.76 1.69
N HIS A 160 23.73 -30.16 2.14
CA HIS A 160 23.73 -28.85 2.81
C HIS A 160 23.33 -27.73 1.85
N LEU A 161 23.89 -27.73 0.63
CA LEU A 161 23.60 -26.72 -0.39
C LEU A 161 22.15 -26.77 -0.84
N GLU A 162 21.59 -27.96 -1.04
CA GLU A 162 20.18 -28.12 -1.41
C GLU A 162 19.23 -27.67 -0.30
N ALA A 163 19.55 -27.96 0.96
CA ALA A 163 18.74 -27.50 2.10
C ALA A 163 18.80 -25.97 2.27
N GLU A 164 19.98 -25.38 2.12
CA GLU A 164 20.19 -23.93 2.17
C GLU A 164 19.45 -23.22 1.03
N ALA A 165 19.51 -23.74 -0.20
CA ALA A 165 18.83 -23.18 -1.36
C ALA A 165 17.29 -23.21 -1.21
N LYS A 166 16.71 -24.31 -0.70
CA LYS A 166 15.27 -24.39 -0.42
C LYS A 166 14.83 -23.40 0.66
N GLY A 167 15.65 -23.23 1.69
CA GLY A 167 15.44 -22.24 2.75
C GLY A 167 15.42 -20.82 2.20
N GLN A 168 16.44 -20.47 1.39
CA GLN A 168 16.56 -19.18 0.71
C GLN A 168 15.37 -18.89 -0.21
N GLN A 169 15.00 -19.84 -1.08
CA GLN A 169 13.85 -19.67 -1.98
C GLN A 169 12.55 -19.40 -1.21
N THR A 170 12.35 -20.09 -0.07
CA THR A 170 11.19 -19.86 0.79
C THR A 170 11.26 -18.49 1.46
N GLY A 171 12.44 -18.05 1.90
CA GLY A 171 12.68 -16.71 2.45
C GLY A 171 12.32 -15.61 1.44
N ILE A 172 12.82 -15.72 0.21
CA ILE A 172 12.52 -14.76 -0.88
C ILE A 172 11.01 -14.68 -1.14
N HIS A 173 10.34 -15.82 -1.22
CA HIS A 173 8.89 -15.84 -1.41
C HIS A 173 8.16 -15.12 -0.26
N ARG A 174 8.54 -15.38 1.00
CA ARG A 174 7.91 -14.76 2.17
C ARG A 174 8.22 -13.26 2.27
N ASP A 175 9.42 -12.82 1.91
CA ASP A 175 9.77 -11.40 1.81
C ASP A 175 8.93 -10.70 0.75
N GLY A 176 8.73 -11.32 -0.41
CA GLY A 176 7.83 -10.81 -1.44
C GLY A 176 6.38 -10.67 -0.96
N VAL A 177 5.89 -11.63 -0.16
CA VAL A 177 4.56 -11.56 0.45
C VAL A 177 4.47 -10.41 1.45
N LEU A 178 5.44 -10.26 2.36
CA LEU A 178 5.48 -9.16 3.34
C LEU A 178 5.53 -7.79 2.65
N TRP A 179 6.38 -7.65 1.63
CA TRP A 179 6.46 -6.45 0.81
C TRP A 179 5.12 -6.12 0.15
N PHE A 180 4.46 -7.11 -0.45
CA PHE A 180 3.15 -6.93 -1.07
C PHE A 180 2.07 -6.50 -0.07
N LEU A 181 2.03 -7.08 1.13
CA LEU A 181 1.10 -6.69 2.19
C LEU A 181 1.34 -5.24 2.66
N ARG A 182 2.61 -4.88 2.87
CA ARG A 182 3.02 -3.51 3.24
C ARG A 182 2.63 -2.51 2.16
N GLN A 183 2.85 -2.83 0.89
CA GLN A 183 2.50 -1.99 -0.25
C GLN A 183 0.98 -1.77 -0.34
N LYS A 184 0.18 -2.80 -0.08
CA LYS A 184 -1.28 -2.66 -0.05
C LYS A 184 -1.77 -1.84 1.15
N LEU A 185 -1.14 -1.99 2.31
CA LEU A 185 -1.48 -1.19 3.48
C LEU A 185 -1.14 0.30 3.24
N GLU A 186 0.01 0.59 2.63
CA GLU A 186 0.41 1.95 2.22
C GLU A 186 -0.65 2.59 1.32
N LEU A 187 -1.14 1.87 0.32
CA LEU A 187 -2.21 2.36 -0.55
C LEU A 187 -3.48 2.72 0.24
N CYS A 188 -3.84 1.92 1.26
CA CYS A 188 -4.99 2.21 2.12
C CYS A 188 -4.75 3.46 2.97
N CYS A 189 -3.56 3.59 3.58
CA CYS A 189 -3.16 4.78 4.34
C CYS A 189 -3.26 6.03 3.48
N ARG A 190 -2.74 5.98 2.25
CA ARG A 190 -2.81 7.08 1.29
C ARG A 190 -4.25 7.47 0.97
N THR A 191 -5.14 6.50 0.73
CA THR A 191 -6.55 6.83 0.48
C THR A 191 -7.25 7.48 1.66
N GLN A 192 -6.92 7.07 2.89
CA GLN A 192 -7.47 7.71 4.09
C GLN A 192 -6.92 9.13 4.24
N GLN A 193 -5.62 9.32 4.05
CA GLN A 193 -4.98 10.63 4.14
C GLN A 193 -5.55 11.60 3.11
N ASP A 194 -5.70 11.19 1.84
CA ASP A 194 -6.31 12.03 0.79
C ASP A 194 -7.73 12.51 1.20
N MET A 195 -8.51 11.63 1.83
CA MET A 195 -9.85 11.96 2.32
C MET A 195 -9.80 13.01 3.44
N MET A 196 -8.91 12.82 4.41
CA MET A 196 -8.74 13.72 5.55
C MET A 196 -8.14 15.07 5.16
N GLU A 197 -7.17 15.10 4.24
CA GLU A 197 -6.60 16.33 3.69
C GLU A 197 -7.66 17.17 3.00
N THR A 198 -8.50 16.53 2.19
CA THR A 198 -9.61 17.20 1.51
C THR A 198 -10.61 17.78 2.52
N ARG A 199 -10.88 17.07 3.62
CA ARG A 199 -11.76 17.56 4.70
C ARG A 199 -11.12 18.74 5.43
N LEU A 200 -9.86 18.60 5.84
CA LEU A 200 -9.13 19.63 6.57
C LEU A 200 -9.03 20.92 5.75
N ASN A 201 -8.69 20.82 4.46
CA ASN A 201 -8.65 21.99 3.58
C ASN A 201 -10.00 22.70 3.50
N ARG A 202 -11.10 21.95 3.40
CA ARG A 202 -12.45 22.54 3.38
C ARG A 202 -12.85 23.18 4.70
N GLU A 203 -12.43 22.60 5.82
CA GLU A 203 -12.66 23.20 7.13
C GLU A 203 -11.85 24.48 7.30
N ILE A 204 -10.59 24.50 6.86
CA ILE A 204 -9.74 25.70 6.84
C ILE A 204 -10.31 26.77 5.89
N GLU A 205 -10.80 26.41 4.72
CA GLU A 205 -11.45 27.34 3.80
C GLU A 205 -12.73 27.91 4.40
N ARG A 206 -13.51 27.10 5.13
CA ARG A 206 -14.71 27.56 5.84
C ARG A 206 -14.37 28.54 6.96
N THR A 207 -13.34 28.28 7.77
CA THR A 207 -12.91 29.23 8.81
C THR A 207 -12.37 30.52 8.20
N ARG A 208 -11.63 30.45 7.09
CA ARG A 208 -11.21 31.63 6.32
C ARG A 208 -12.40 32.43 5.79
N GLY A 209 -13.44 31.76 5.29
CA GLY A 209 -14.67 32.39 4.80
C GLY A 209 -15.50 33.04 5.90
N LEU A 210 -15.48 32.50 7.13
CA LEU A 210 -16.14 33.09 8.30
C LEU A 210 -15.37 34.30 8.87
N LEU A 211 -14.03 34.31 8.72
CA LEU A 211 -13.15 35.40 9.14
C LEU A 211 -13.11 36.57 8.16
N LEU A 212 -13.56 36.38 6.92
CA LEU A 212 -13.62 37.43 5.91
C LEU A 212 -15.07 37.93 5.85
N PRO A 213 -15.41 39.07 6.48
CA PRO A 213 -16.69 39.70 6.19
C PRO A 213 -16.72 40.01 4.69
N PRO A 214 -17.86 39.94 3.99
CA PRO A 214 -17.98 40.56 2.69
C PRO A 214 -17.81 42.07 2.91
N ALA A 215 -16.57 42.55 2.85
CA ALA A 215 -16.20 43.95 3.03
C ALA A 215 -16.67 44.85 1.87
N GLY A 216 -17.68 44.41 1.11
CA GLY A 216 -18.20 45.09 -0.06
C GLY A 216 -19.71 44.99 -0.26
N ASP A 217 -20.50 44.43 0.67
CA ASP A 217 -21.94 44.19 0.41
C ASP A 217 -22.90 44.64 1.54
N PHE A 218 -22.43 45.46 2.49
CA PHE A 218 -23.30 46.19 3.43
C PHE A 218 -23.71 47.59 2.90
N ALA A 219 -23.53 47.82 1.60
CA ALA A 219 -23.88 49.07 0.93
C ALA A 219 -24.93 48.83 -0.17
N ASP A 220 -26.05 48.20 0.19
CA ASP A 220 -27.38 48.44 -0.41
C ASP A 220 -28.38 47.42 0.16
N PHE A 221 -28.97 47.75 1.31
CA PHE A 221 -30.30 47.26 1.63
C PHE A 221 -31.30 48.30 1.11
N PRO A 222 -31.87 48.18 -0.10
CA PRO A 222 -32.96 49.05 -0.49
C PRO A 222 -34.18 48.63 0.33
N LEU A 223 -34.57 49.49 1.27
CA LEU A 223 -35.92 49.49 1.83
C LEU A 223 -36.90 49.61 0.66
N THR A 224 -37.52 48.49 0.28
CA THR A 224 -38.62 48.48 -0.69
C THR A 224 -39.86 49.05 -0.03
N SER A 225 -39.95 50.37 0.02
CA SER A 225 -41.25 51.05 0.01
C SER A 225 -41.60 51.41 -1.44
N GLU A 226 -42.90 51.44 -1.72
CA GLU A 226 -43.54 51.92 -2.95
C GLU A 226 -43.71 50.90 -4.08
N ARG A 227 -44.88 50.26 -4.05
CA ARG A 227 -45.52 49.61 -5.20
C ARG A 227 -46.31 50.66 -6.00
N GLY A 228 -45.92 50.91 -7.25
CA GLY A 228 -46.76 51.66 -8.20
C GLY A 228 -46.12 51.83 -9.58
N PRO A 229 -46.65 51.24 -10.67
CA PRO A 229 -46.01 51.29 -11.98
C PRO A 229 -46.63 52.37 -12.87
N ARG A 230 -45.83 53.28 -13.42
CA ARG A 230 -46.16 53.95 -14.70
C ARG A 230 -44.92 54.20 -15.56
N ALA A 231 -45.10 53.79 -16.81
CA ALA A 231 -44.19 53.95 -17.93
C ALA A 231 -44.00 55.42 -18.33
N SER A 232 -42.80 55.77 -18.79
CA SER A 232 -42.59 56.39 -20.12
C SER A 232 -41.12 56.65 -20.40
N THR A 233 -40.82 56.51 -21.67
CA THR A 233 -39.57 56.66 -22.42
C THR A 233 -38.91 58.04 -22.41
N SER A 234 -37.58 58.00 -22.58
CA SER A 234 -36.75 58.80 -23.51
C SER A 234 -36.15 60.15 -23.10
N VAL A 235 -34.89 60.27 -23.58
CA VAL A 235 -34.09 61.43 -24.06
C VAL A 235 -33.33 62.36 -23.09
N SER A 236 -32.01 62.33 -23.30
CA SER A 236 -31.05 63.46 -23.47
C SER A 236 -30.79 64.39 -22.28
N ALA A 237 -29.58 64.38 -21.70
CA ALA A 237 -28.33 64.99 -22.17
C ALA A 237 -28.18 66.48 -21.80
N SER A 238 -27.12 66.74 -21.03
CA SER A 238 -26.32 67.96 -20.91
C SER A 238 -27.00 69.27 -20.49
N ASP A 239 -26.52 69.82 -19.37
CA ASP A 239 -25.58 70.96 -19.34
C ASP A 239 -25.92 72.05 -18.29
N ASN A 240 -24.83 72.58 -17.74
CA ASN A 240 -24.62 73.90 -17.13
C ASN A 240 -25.20 74.30 -15.75
N ASN A 241 -24.25 74.34 -14.81
CA ASN A 241 -23.70 75.54 -14.14
C ASN A 241 -24.49 76.35 -13.09
N ASN A 242 -23.74 76.56 -12.00
CA ASN A 242 -23.64 77.73 -11.13
C ASN A 242 -24.66 77.86 -9.99
N HIS A 243 -24.17 77.93 -8.74
CA HIS A 243 -24.15 79.13 -7.89
C HIS A 243 -23.62 78.75 -6.49
N GLY A 244 -22.66 79.53 -5.98
CA GLY A 244 -22.06 79.34 -4.66
C GLY A 244 -22.88 79.90 -3.50
N HIS A 245 -22.42 79.62 -2.27
CA HIS A 245 -22.21 80.58 -1.17
C HIS A 245 -22.18 79.83 0.18
N ASP A 246 -21.02 79.91 0.83
CA ASP A 246 -20.68 79.98 2.26
C ASP A 246 -21.54 79.31 3.36
N ASP A 247 -20.79 78.53 4.16
CA ASP A 247 -20.69 78.54 5.62
C ASP A 247 -21.96 78.27 6.47
N HIS A 248 -21.97 77.11 7.15
CA HIS A 248 -22.03 77.04 8.62
C HIS A 248 -22.20 75.60 9.15
N GLN A 249 -21.58 75.40 10.32
CA GLN A 249 -21.83 74.35 11.32
C GLN A 249 -21.38 72.90 11.01
N ASN A 250 -20.16 72.64 11.46
CA ASN A 250 -19.88 71.67 12.53
C ASN A 250 -21.14 71.02 13.15
N ASN A 251 -21.43 69.76 12.80
CA ASN A 251 -22.14 68.85 13.69
C ASN A 251 -21.76 67.40 13.37
N ASP A 252 -20.83 66.88 14.15
CA ASP A 252 -20.89 65.55 14.76
C ASP A 252 -21.68 64.46 14.01
N ASN A 253 -21.12 63.95 12.91
CA ASN A 253 -21.64 62.76 12.21
C ASN A 253 -21.05 61.46 12.76
N GLY A 254 -20.70 61.43 14.05
CA GLY A 254 -20.35 60.20 14.77
C GLY A 254 -21.55 59.47 15.38
N ALA A 255 -22.75 60.07 15.37
CA ALA A 255 -23.88 59.65 16.21
C ALA A 255 -25.14 59.16 15.46
N SER A 256 -25.13 58.99 14.14
CA SER A 256 -26.33 58.65 13.37
C SER A 256 -26.40 57.20 12.83
N VAL A 257 -25.50 56.30 13.28
CA VAL A 257 -25.63 54.86 13.01
C VAL A 257 -26.36 54.12 14.15
N THR A 258 -26.44 54.73 15.34
CA THR A 258 -27.08 54.12 16.52
C THR A 258 -28.57 54.38 16.64
N GLU A 259 -29.12 55.33 15.88
CA GLU A 259 -30.50 55.82 16.07
C GLU A 259 -31.57 55.03 15.29
N GLY A 260 -31.19 53.90 14.68
CA GLY A 260 -32.09 53.04 13.89
C GLY A 260 -32.21 51.58 14.35
N LEU A 261 -31.51 51.16 15.40
CA LEU A 261 -31.56 49.78 15.90
C LEU A 261 -32.41 49.72 17.17
N THR A 262 -33.50 48.96 17.12
CA THR A 262 -34.31 48.66 18.30
C THR A 262 -33.47 47.94 19.35
N GLN A 263 -33.72 48.18 20.65
CA GLN A 263 -33.02 47.50 21.76
C GLN A 263 -33.00 45.97 21.59
N GLU A 264 -34.06 45.41 21.00
CA GLU A 264 -34.19 43.98 20.67
C GLU A 264 -33.22 43.53 19.57
N GLN A 265 -32.95 44.36 18.55
CA GLN A 265 -31.96 44.06 17.50
C GLN A 265 -30.53 44.08 18.05
N ILE A 266 -30.21 45.00 18.97
CA ILE A 266 -28.89 45.05 19.61
C ILE A 266 -28.65 43.77 20.42
N GLN A 267 -29.65 43.33 21.19
CA GLN A 267 -29.56 42.09 21.96
C GLN A 267 -29.41 40.85 21.05
N MET A 268 -30.11 40.82 19.92
CA MET A 268 -29.96 39.77 18.90
C MET A 268 -28.56 39.78 18.27
N PHE A 269 -28.00 40.95 17.96
CA PHE A 269 -26.63 41.07 17.46
C PHE A 269 -25.58 40.61 18.48
N GLU A 270 -25.78 40.91 19.76
CA GLU A 270 -24.89 40.43 20.82
C GLU A 270 -24.97 38.91 20.98
N GLU A 271 -26.17 38.32 20.91
CA GLU A 271 -26.39 36.88 20.94
C GLU A 271 -25.77 36.19 19.71
N ASP A 272 -26.02 36.71 18.50
CA ASP A 272 -25.47 36.22 17.24
C ASP A 272 -23.94 36.29 17.23
N ASN A 273 -23.35 37.36 17.76
CA ASN A 273 -21.90 37.51 17.85
C ASN A 273 -21.30 36.48 18.82
N GLN A 274 -21.93 36.29 19.99
CA GLN A 274 -21.52 35.24 20.93
C GLN A 274 -21.65 33.84 20.31
N GLU A 275 -22.70 33.58 19.54
CA GLU A 275 -22.86 32.32 18.82
C GLU A 275 -21.77 32.14 17.75
N MET A 276 -21.48 33.17 16.96
CA MET A 276 -20.42 33.18 15.96
C MET A 276 -19.05 32.85 16.57
N ILE A 277 -18.71 33.44 17.71
CA ILE A 277 -17.46 33.17 18.44
C ILE A 277 -17.43 31.70 18.91
N LYS A 278 -18.51 31.19 19.49
CA LYS A 278 -18.59 29.78 19.93
C LYS A 278 -18.45 28.80 18.75
N GLN A 279 -19.12 29.08 17.64
CA GLN A 279 -18.98 28.28 16.42
C GLN A 279 -17.55 28.34 15.89
N TYR A 280 -16.92 29.51 15.91
CA TYR A 280 -15.53 29.68 15.51
C TYR A 280 -14.57 28.87 16.40
N GLU A 281 -14.67 28.96 17.72
CA GLU A 281 -13.88 28.17 18.66
C GLU A 281 -14.05 26.66 18.41
N SER A 282 -15.30 26.21 18.24
CA SER A 282 -15.59 24.80 17.93
C SER A 282 -14.97 24.36 16.59
N THR A 283 -15.03 25.19 15.56
CA THR A 283 -14.39 24.86 14.26
C THR A 283 -12.87 24.80 14.37
N LEU A 284 -12.24 25.68 15.15
CA LEU A 284 -10.80 25.62 15.39
C LEU A 284 -10.38 24.37 16.15
N GLU A 285 -11.16 23.94 17.13
CA GLU A 285 -10.90 22.68 17.84
C GLU A 285 -10.96 21.48 16.87
N LYS A 286 -11.98 21.42 16.01
CA LYS A 286 -12.11 20.37 14.98
C LYS A 286 -10.91 20.33 14.04
N VAL A 287 -10.46 21.50 13.56
CA VAL A 287 -9.28 21.62 12.69
C VAL A 287 -8.02 21.12 13.40
N ARG A 288 -7.80 21.49 14.66
CA ARG A 288 -6.63 21.02 15.45
C ARG A 288 -6.64 19.51 15.66
N VAL A 289 -7.81 18.92 15.95
CA VAL A 289 -7.94 17.46 16.10
C VAL A 289 -7.65 16.76 14.77
N ALA A 290 -8.21 17.26 13.67
CA ALA A 290 -7.96 16.73 12.34
C ALA A 290 -6.48 16.85 11.92
N GLU A 291 -5.83 17.97 12.22
CA GLU A 291 -4.40 18.21 11.97
C GLU A 291 -3.52 17.22 12.73
N ARG A 292 -3.70 17.07 14.04
CA ARG A 292 -2.94 16.09 14.85
C ARG A 292 -3.11 14.67 14.30
N SER A 293 -4.34 14.32 13.96
CA SER A 293 -4.71 13.04 13.38
C SER A 293 -4.04 12.80 12.03
N LEU A 294 -3.93 13.83 11.20
CA LEU A 294 -3.28 13.76 9.89
C LEU A 294 -1.76 13.63 10.03
N VAL A 295 -1.15 14.32 10.98
CA VAL A 295 0.28 14.18 11.31
C VAL A 295 0.60 12.75 11.74
N GLU A 296 -0.21 12.14 12.60
CA GLU A 296 0.02 10.76 13.03
C GLU A 296 -0.08 9.76 11.87
N ILE A 297 -1.02 9.96 10.93
CA ILE A 297 -1.14 9.11 9.74
C ILE A 297 0.03 9.33 8.79
N SER A 298 0.48 10.57 8.59
CA SER A 298 1.62 10.86 7.71
C SER A 298 2.93 10.31 8.29
N GLU A 299 3.10 10.30 9.61
CA GLU A 299 4.19 9.61 10.28
C GLU A 299 4.14 8.09 10.00
N LEU A 300 2.97 7.46 10.20
CA LEU A 300 2.79 6.03 9.91
C LEU A 300 3.03 5.70 8.42
N GLN A 301 2.57 6.55 7.51
CA GLN A 301 2.79 6.41 6.08
C GLN A 301 4.28 6.55 5.74
N SER A 302 4.95 7.56 6.26
CA SER A 302 6.39 7.79 6.05
C SER A 302 7.21 6.59 6.52
N LEU A 303 6.89 6.04 7.70
CA LEU A 303 7.50 4.81 8.19
C LEU A 303 7.24 3.64 7.23
N LEU A 304 6.01 3.46 6.74
CA LEU A 304 5.68 2.38 5.79
C LEU A 304 6.44 2.52 4.47
N VAL A 305 6.47 3.72 3.88
CA VAL A 305 7.17 4.01 2.62
C VAL A 305 8.68 3.80 2.76
N ASN A 306 9.27 4.26 3.87
CA ASN A 306 10.69 4.03 4.15
C ASN A 306 11.00 2.53 4.28
N ASN A 307 10.18 1.78 5.02
CA ASN A 307 10.33 0.34 5.14
C ASN A 307 10.19 -0.38 3.79
N LEU A 308 9.26 0.06 2.94
CA LEU A 308 9.07 -0.47 1.59
C LEU A 308 10.30 -0.23 0.69
N ALA A 309 10.89 0.97 0.77
CA ALA A 309 12.09 1.31 0.00
C ALA A 309 13.31 0.48 0.43
N ILE A 310 13.50 0.29 1.74
CA ILE A 310 14.57 -0.57 2.28
C ILE A 310 14.35 -2.03 1.83
N GLN A 311 13.11 -2.51 1.94
CA GLN A 311 12.79 -3.89 1.56
C GLN A 311 12.84 -4.14 0.06
N SER A 312 12.48 -3.18 -0.79
CA SER A 312 12.57 -3.35 -2.25
C SER A 312 14.01 -3.52 -2.69
N ALA A 313 14.93 -2.71 -2.16
CA ALA A 313 16.36 -2.85 -2.44
C ALA A 313 16.91 -4.21 -1.98
N HIS A 314 16.51 -4.67 -0.79
CA HIS A 314 16.91 -5.98 -0.28
C HIS A 314 16.33 -7.14 -1.11
N ILE A 315 15.08 -7.06 -1.55
CA ILE A 315 14.45 -8.09 -2.40
C ILE A 315 15.12 -8.13 -3.78
N GLU A 316 15.45 -6.98 -4.38
CA GLU A 316 16.18 -6.93 -5.64
C GLU A 316 17.55 -7.62 -5.53
N GLN A 317 18.27 -7.37 -4.44
CA GLN A 317 19.52 -8.06 -4.14
C GLN A 317 19.29 -9.57 -3.99
N LEU A 318 18.32 -9.99 -3.18
CA LEU A 318 18.02 -11.41 -2.98
C LEU A 318 17.62 -12.13 -4.27
N VAL A 319 16.88 -11.46 -5.16
CA VAL A 319 16.51 -12.00 -6.47
C VAL A 319 17.76 -12.19 -7.33
N SER A 320 18.65 -11.19 -7.38
CA SER A 320 19.94 -11.30 -8.06
C SER A 320 20.80 -12.44 -7.50
N ASP A 321 20.86 -12.55 -6.16
CA ASP A 321 21.60 -13.61 -5.46
C ASP A 321 20.98 -15.00 -5.75
N SER A 322 19.66 -15.10 -5.84
CA SER A 322 18.99 -16.35 -6.22
C SER A 322 19.27 -16.74 -7.67
N LEU A 323 19.34 -15.78 -8.59
CA LEU A 323 19.70 -16.04 -9.99
C LEU A 323 21.14 -16.55 -10.10
N SER A 324 22.08 -15.88 -9.43
CA SER A 324 23.46 -16.34 -9.40
C SER A 324 23.62 -17.71 -8.72
N THR A 325 22.86 -17.97 -7.65
CA THR A 325 22.86 -19.24 -6.93
C THR A 325 22.30 -20.37 -7.79
N THR A 326 21.19 -20.14 -8.50
CA THR A 326 20.62 -21.18 -9.39
C THR A 326 21.57 -21.50 -10.55
N ASP A 327 22.26 -20.49 -11.08
CA ASP A 327 23.26 -20.68 -12.14
C ASP A 327 24.47 -21.48 -11.62
N ASN A 328 24.95 -21.15 -10.42
CA ASN A 328 26.06 -21.85 -9.77
C ASN A 328 25.71 -23.30 -9.41
N VAL A 329 24.50 -23.57 -8.90
CA VAL A 329 24.04 -24.93 -8.60
C VAL A 329 23.86 -25.75 -9.88
N SER A 330 23.30 -25.15 -10.94
CA SER A 330 23.16 -25.79 -12.25
C SER A 330 24.52 -26.12 -12.88
N GLY A 331 25.46 -25.16 -12.83
CA GLY A 331 26.84 -25.34 -13.27
C GLY A 331 27.56 -26.44 -12.49
N GLY A 332 27.49 -26.39 -11.16
CA GLY A 332 28.08 -27.39 -10.27
C GLY A 332 27.52 -28.79 -10.49
N ASN A 333 26.21 -28.94 -10.69
CA ASN A 333 25.61 -30.25 -10.97
C ASN A 333 26.05 -30.81 -12.34
N LYS A 334 26.26 -29.93 -13.33
CA LYS A 334 26.82 -30.30 -14.63
C LYS A 334 28.28 -30.74 -14.52
N GLU A 335 29.06 -30.09 -13.66
CA GLU A 335 30.44 -30.47 -13.37
C GLU A 335 30.54 -31.77 -12.59
N LEU A 336 29.67 -31.99 -11.60
CA LEU A 336 29.55 -33.27 -10.90
C LEU A 336 29.21 -34.39 -11.88
N LYS A 337 28.25 -34.19 -12.78
CA LYS A 337 27.91 -35.17 -13.82
C LYS A 337 29.09 -35.46 -14.76
N LYS A 338 29.84 -34.42 -15.15
CA LYS A 338 31.07 -34.57 -15.94
C LYS A 338 32.16 -35.30 -15.15
N ALA A 339 32.29 -35.06 -13.85
CA ALA A 339 33.26 -35.72 -12.97
C ALA A 339 32.92 -37.20 -12.75
N THR A 340 31.64 -37.54 -12.56
CA THR A 340 31.17 -38.94 -12.48
C THR A 340 31.39 -39.70 -13.79
N GLN A 341 31.28 -39.01 -14.93
CA GLN A 341 31.51 -39.61 -16.25
C GLN A 341 32.98 -39.74 -16.64
N ARG A 342 33.90 -39.02 -15.97
CA ARG A 342 35.33 -39.22 -16.19
C ARG A 342 35.73 -40.59 -15.62
N PRO A 343 36.23 -41.54 -16.43
CA PRO A 343 36.74 -42.79 -15.91
C PRO A 343 37.87 -42.48 -14.94
N SER A 344 37.75 -42.99 -13.71
CA SER A 344 38.71 -42.70 -12.63
C SER A 344 40.14 -42.96 -13.10
N ALA A 345 40.99 -41.93 -13.07
CA ALA A 345 42.41 -42.07 -13.37
C ALA A 345 43.07 -43.15 -12.51
N ALA A 346 42.57 -43.37 -11.30
CA ALA A 346 43.00 -44.45 -10.40
C ALA A 346 42.68 -45.85 -10.94
N ARG A 347 41.58 -46.04 -11.69
CA ARG A 347 41.29 -47.31 -12.35
C ARG A 347 42.30 -47.56 -13.48
N TYR A 348 42.64 -46.53 -14.25
CA TYR A 348 43.65 -46.63 -15.30
C TYR A 348 45.04 -46.97 -14.75
N THR A 349 45.48 -46.33 -13.67
CA THR A 349 46.79 -46.62 -13.06
C THR A 349 46.82 -48.01 -12.43
N PHE A 350 45.71 -48.47 -11.83
CA PHE A 350 45.61 -49.82 -11.30
C PHE A 350 45.73 -50.88 -12.41
N PHE A 351 44.99 -50.73 -13.52
CA PHE A 351 45.08 -51.67 -14.65
C PHE A 351 46.44 -51.60 -15.34
N ALA A 352 47.05 -50.42 -15.46
CA ALA A 352 48.40 -50.27 -16.00
C ALA A 352 49.45 -50.97 -15.12
N ALA A 353 49.39 -50.80 -13.80
CA ALA A 353 50.30 -51.46 -12.86
C ALA A 353 50.09 -52.98 -12.84
N SER A 354 48.84 -53.45 -12.84
CA SER A 354 48.48 -54.86 -12.96
C SER A 354 48.99 -55.47 -14.27
N GLY A 355 48.81 -54.77 -15.40
CA GLY A 355 49.28 -55.23 -16.71
C GLY A 355 50.81 -55.31 -16.79
N LEU A 356 51.52 -54.33 -16.23
CA LEU A 356 52.98 -54.35 -16.12
C LEU A 356 53.44 -55.54 -15.28
N CYS A 357 52.79 -55.79 -14.14
CA CYS A 357 53.11 -56.91 -13.27
C CYS A 357 52.88 -58.26 -13.96
N ALA A 358 51.75 -58.43 -14.65
CA ALA A 358 51.46 -59.64 -15.42
C ALA A 358 52.46 -59.84 -16.58
N PHE A 359 52.86 -58.76 -17.25
CA PHE A 359 53.87 -58.81 -18.31
C PHE A 359 55.24 -59.26 -17.78
N LEU A 360 55.68 -58.73 -16.63
CA LEU A 360 56.94 -59.15 -16.01
C LEU A 360 56.95 -60.63 -15.63
N VAL A 361 55.84 -61.16 -15.09
CA VAL A 361 55.71 -62.58 -14.76
C VAL A 361 55.78 -63.47 -16.01
N ILE A 362 55.14 -63.07 -17.10
CA ILE A 362 55.19 -63.83 -18.37
C ILE A 362 56.60 -63.78 -18.98
N TRP A 363 57.25 -62.62 -18.91
CA TRP A 363 58.62 -62.46 -19.41
C TRP A 363 59.62 -63.33 -18.64
N ASP A 364 59.48 -63.41 -17.32
CA ASP A 364 60.30 -64.26 -16.45
C ASP A 364 60.05 -65.76 -16.64
N LEU A 365 58.91 -66.14 -17.25
CA LEU A 365 58.55 -67.54 -17.51
C LEU A 365 59.01 -68.01 -18.91
N ILE A 366 59.28 -67.07 -19.82
CA ILE A 366 59.73 -67.35 -21.20
C ILE A 366 61.26 -67.35 -21.32
N LEU A 367 61.95 -66.60 -20.46
CA LEU A 367 63.41 -66.59 -20.33
C LEU A 367 63.88 -67.70 -19.37
#